data_AF-A0A2E5DE33-F1
#
_entry.id   AF-A0A2E5DE33-F1
#
_cell.length_a   1.000
_cell.length_b   1.000
_cell.length_c   1.000
_cell.angle_alpha   90.00
_cell.angle_beta   90.00
_cell.angle_gamma   90.00
#
_symmetry.space_group_name_H-M   'P 1'
#
loop_
_entity.id
_entity.type
_entity.pdbx_description
1 polymer ?
#
loop_
_entity_poly.entity_id
_entity_poly.type
_entity_poly.pdbx_seq_one_letter_code
_entity_poly.pdbx_strand_id
1 'polypeptide(L)'
;MDPLVSAVIAFGFAVLFGTAAMTKLRNFERFRSALRNYALFPSSLETVVSVMIVFVEIVLAIGWLLGFYIAPTAIASALLLGLYGVGMATNLVRARSYIDCGCGKAEQPLSWALVVRNALYVVAALAVLIPANERALGWFDMGLATFALLILVLMERTTMALLANMSQTAAWRT
;
A
#
# COMPACT_ATOMS: atom_id res chain seq x y z
N MET A 1 6.70 21.87 8.48
CA MET A 1 5.67 20.83 8.73
C MET A 1 5.46 20.68 10.23
N ASP A 2 4.23 20.50 10.72
CA ASP A 2 4.01 20.23 12.15
C ASP A 2 4.57 18.83 12.50
N PRO A 3 5.39 18.68 13.57
CA PRO A 3 6.01 17.42 13.92
C PRO A 3 5.00 16.31 14.29
N LEU A 4 3.78 16.68 14.71
CA LEU A 4 2.68 15.74 14.87
C LEU A 4 2.30 15.09 13.53
N VAL A 5 2.19 15.90 12.47
CA VAL A 5 1.78 15.41 11.15
C VAL A 5 2.85 14.48 10.58
N SER A 6 4.13 14.82 10.72
CA SER A 6 5.21 13.91 10.30
C SER A 6 5.20 12.59 11.08
N ALA A 7 4.91 12.62 12.38
CA ALA A 7 4.81 11.40 13.20
C ALA A 7 3.63 10.53 12.75
N VAL A 8 2.45 11.11 12.57
CA VAL A 8 1.26 10.38 12.08
C VAL A 8 1.52 9.76 10.71
N ILE A 9 2.19 10.48 9.81
CA ILE A 9 2.56 9.95 8.50
C ILE A 9 3.54 8.77 8.65
N ALA A 10 4.59 8.93 9.46
CA ALA A 10 5.60 7.88 9.66
C ALA A 10 4.98 6.60 10.25
N PHE A 11 4.23 6.71 11.34
CA PHE A 11 3.54 5.56 11.92
C PHE A 11 2.49 4.97 10.98
N GLY A 12 1.77 5.80 10.23
CA GLY A 12 0.82 5.36 9.21
C GLY A 12 1.48 4.50 8.14
N PHE A 13 2.62 4.94 7.60
CA PHE A 13 3.39 4.17 6.62
C PHE A 13 4.01 2.90 7.21
N ALA A 14 4.49 2.95 8.46
CA ALA A 14 5.00 1.77 9.15
C ALA A 14 3.91 0.68 9.27
N VAL A 15 2.70 1.07 9.67
CA VAL A 15 1.55 0.16 9.74
C VAL A 15 1.15 -0.32 8.35
N LEU A 16 1.05 0.55 7.36
CA LEU A 16 0.65 0.21 5.98
C LEU A 16 1.60 -0.81 5.34
N PHE A 17 2.92 -0.57 5.39
CA PHE A 17 3.89 -1.51 4.84
C PHE A 17 3.99 -2.79 5.68
N GLY A 18 3.88 -2.69 7.00
CA GLY A 18 3.90 -3.85 7.90
C GLY A 18 2.71 -4.80 7.67
N THR A 19 1.50 -4.27 7.56
CA THR A 19 0.30 -5.07 7.29
C THR A 19 0.31 -5.65 5.88
N ALA A 20 0.82 -4.90 4.90
CA ALA A 20 1.00 -5.36 3.53
C ALA A 20 2.00 -6.53 3.46
N ALA A 21 3.19 -6.38 4.03
CA ALA A 21 4.21 -7.41 4.08
C ALA A 21 3.69 -8.68 4.78
N MET A 22 3.03 -8.53 5.94
CA MET A 22 2.48 -9.65 6.69
C MET A 22 1.43 -10.43 5.89
N THR A 23 0.57 -9.71 5.16
CA THR A 23 -0.48 -10.33 4.33
C THR A 23 0.12 -11.07 3.13
N LYS A 24 1.16 -10.49 2.50
CA LYS A 24 1.90 -11.11 1.40
C LYS A 24 2.71 -12.32 1.86
N LEU A 25 3.32 -12.29 3.04
CA LEU A 25 4.00 -13.45 3.63
C LEU A 25 3.03 -14.60 3.90
N ARG A 26 1.88 -14.32 4.52
CA ARG A 26 0.87 -15.35 4.84
C ARG A 26 0.25 -15.99 3.60
N ASN A 27 0.12 -15.25 2.50
CA ASN A 27 -0.48 -15.72 1.26
C ASN A 27 0.47 -15.57 0.07
N PHE A 28 1.73 -15.97 0.25
CA PHE A 28 2.80 -15.71 -0.73
C PHE A 28 2.49 -16.26 -2.12
N GLU A 29 1.94 -17.48 -2.20
CA GLU A 29 1.59 -18.10 -3.49
C GLU A 29 0.48 -17.32 -4.23
N ARG A 30 -0.48 -16.75 -3.49
CA ARG A 30 -1.52 -15.89 -4.08
C ARG A 30 -0.93 -14.58 -4.59
N PHE A 31 -0.01 -13.98 -3.83
CA PHE A 31 0.68 -12.76 -4.25
C PHE A 31 1.54 -12.99 -5.50
N ARG A 32 2.27 -14.11 -5.53
CA ARG A 32 3.06 -14.51 -6.70
C ARG A 32 2.18 -14.75 -7.92
N SER A 33 1.08 -15.48 -7.77
CA SER A 33 0.12 -15.72 -8.86
C SER A 33 -0.48 -14.39 -9.37
N ALA A 34 -0.81 -13.47 -8.46
CA ALA A 34 -1.26 -12.14 -8.83
C ALA A 34 -0.19 -11.40 -9.65
N LEU A 35 1.08 -11.36 -9.21
CA LEU A 35 2.19 -10.74 -9.95
C LEU A 35 2.42 -11.36 -11.32
N ARG A 36 2.32 -12.69 -11.45
CA ARG A 36 2.41 -13.39 -12.73
C ARG A 36 1.35 -12.89 -13.71
N ASN A 37 0.14 -12.62 -13.23
CA ASN A 37 -0.94 -12.12 -14.07
C ASN A 37 -0.70 -10.70 -14.59
N TYR A 38 0.15 -9.90 -13.93
CA TYR A 38 0.60 -8.61 -14.48
C TYR A 38 1.48 -8.79 -15.73
N ALA A 39 2.00 -9.99 -16.00
CA ALA A 39 2.84 -10.34 -17.16
C ALA A 39 4.04 -9.39 -17.37
N LEU A 40 4.54 -8.78 -16.29
CA LEU A 40 5.63 -7.81 -16.31
C LEU A 40 7.01 -8.48 -16.31
N PHE A 41 7.11 -9.73 -15.85
CA PHE A 41 8.37 -10.44 -15.64
C PHE A 41 8.29 -11.86 -16.20
N PRO A 42 9.41 -12.44 -16.69
CA PRO A 42 9.46 -13.85 -17.10
C PRO A 42 9.32 -14.77 -15.87
N SER A 43 8.81 -15.98 -16.09
CA SER A 43 8.43 -16.93 -15.04
C SER A 43 9.55 -17.33 -14.07
N SER A 44 10.81 -17.25 -14.52
CA SER A 44 12.00 -17.51 -13.69
C SER A 44 12.30 -16.39 -12.67
N LEU A 45 11.93 -15.15 -12.97
CA LEU A 45 12.18 -13.97 -12.13
C LEU A 45 11.03 -13.67 -11.17
N GLU A 46 9.83 -14.22 -11.39
CA GLU A 46 8.63 -13.98 -10.56
C GLU A 46 8.88 -14.23 -9.07
N THR A 47 9.54 -15.35 -8.71
CA THR A 47 9.83 -15.68 -7.31
C THR A 47 10.77 -14.65 -6.69
N VAL A 48 11.85 -14.31 -7.41
CA VAL A 48 12.87 -13.37 -6.93
C VAL A 48 12.25 -12.00 -6.72
N VAL A 49 11.47 -11.51 -7.69
CA VAL A 49 10.77 -10.23 -7.60
C VAL A 49 9.76 -10.22 -6.45
N SER A 50 9.00 -11.31 -6.27
CA SER A 50 8.02 -11.42 -5.19
C SER A 50 8.69 -11.33 -3.80
N VAL A 51 9.82 -12.03 -3.61
CA VAL A 51 10.60 -11.97 -2.36
C VAL A 51 11.20 -10.59 -2.15
N MET A 52 11.81 -10.01 -3.20
CA MET A 52 12.42 -8.67 -3.12
C MET A 52 11.41 -7.61 -2.74
N ILE A 53 10.20 -7.65 -3.29
CA ILE A 53 9.14 -6.72 -2.93
C ILE A 53 8.78 -6.83 -1.45
N VAL A 54 8.52 -8.05 -0.96
CA VAL A 54 8.18 -8.26 0.46
C VAL A 54 9.33 -7.80 1.37
N PHE A 55 10.57 -8.07 0.99
CA PHE A 55 11.73 -7.61 1.72
C PHE A 55 11.81 -6.07 1.78
N VAL A 56 11.63 -5.39 0.65
CA VAL A 56 11.60 -3.92 0.59
C VAL A 56 10.47 -3.36 1.46
N GLU A 57 9.29 -3.96 1.44
CA GLU A 57 8.17 -3.53 2.31
C GLU A 57 8.50 -3.62 3.80
N ILE A 58 9.16 -4.70 4.23
CA ILE A 58 9.60 -4.86 5.63
C ILE A 58 10.64 -3.80 5.98
N VAL A 59 11.63 -3.58 5.11
CA VAL A 59 12.68 -2.57 5.33
C VAL A 59 12.08 -1.17 5.43
N LEU A 60 11.14 -0.82 4.55
CA LEU A 60 10.43 0.46 4.61
C LEU A 60 9.58 0.59 5.87
N ALA A 61 8.88 -0.46 6.28
CA ALA A 61 8.10 -0.45 7.52
C ALA A 61 8.98 -0.16 8.74
N ILE A 62 10.15 -0.81 8.82
CA ILE A 62 11.12 -0.59 9.89
C ILE A 62 11.75 0.81 9.80
N GLY A 63 12.09 1.28 8.59
CA GLY A 63 12.66 2.61 8.38
C GLY A 63 11.73 3.72 8.86
N TRP A 64 10.45 3.62 8.53
CA TRP A 64 9.42 4.54 9.02
C TRP A 64 9.17 4.43 10.53
N LEU A 65 9.18 3.21 11.08
CA LEU A 65 8.96 2.99 12.52
C LEU A 65 10.09 3.55 13.38
N LEU A 66 11.34 3.37 12.94
CA LEU A 66 12.52 3.83 13.67
C LEU A 66 12.85 5.30 13.39
N GLY A 67 12.26 5.90 12.36
CA GLY A 67 12.57 7.26 11.94
C GLY A 67 14.02 7.41 11.45
N PHE A 68 14.67 6.32 11.04
CA PHE A 68 16.03 6.37 10.51
C PHE A 68 16.01 6.66 9.01
N TYR A 69 16.90 7.54 8.57
CA TYR A 69 17.05 7.91 7.16
C TYR A 69 15.68 8.24 6.52
N ILE A 70 14.91 9.13 7.15
CA ILE A 70 13.53 9.44 6.75
C ILE A 70 13.45 9.88 5.29
N ALA A 71 14.39 10.69 4.83
CA ALA A 71 14.39 11.19 3.45
C ALA A 71 14.49 10.06 2.39
N PRO A 72 15.51 9.18 2.41
CA PRO A 72 15.56 8.07 1.46
C PRO A 72 14.44 7.04 1.70
N THR A 73 13.98 6.83 2.93
CA THR A 73 12.82 5.96 3.22
C THR A 73 11.54 6.50 2.56
N ALA A 74 11.31 7.81 2.62
CA ALA A 74 10.19 8.48 1.96
C ALA A 74 10.26 8.37 0.44
N ILE A 75 11.44 8.61 -0.14
CA ILE A 75 11.66 8.51 -1.60
C ILE A 75 11.46 7.06 -2.06
N ALA A 76 12.03 6.07 -1.37
CA ALA A 76 11.88 4.66 -1.71
C ALA A 76 10.42 4.20 -1.59
N SER A 77 9.69 4.68 -0.57
CA SER A 77 8.25 4.43 -0.42
C SER A 77 7.45 5.01 -1.57
N ALA A 78 7.73 6.25 -1.97
CA ALA A 78 7.09 6.91 -3.10
C ALA A 78 7.36 6.15 -4.41
N LEU A 79 8.59 5.70 -4.64
CA LEU A 79 8.95 4.90 -5.82
C LEU A 79 8.23 3.56 -5.85
N LEU A 80 8.19 2.84 -4.73
CA LEU A 80 7.51 1.54 -4.65
C LEU A 80 6.00 1.69 -4.90
N LEU A 81 5.36 2.64 -4.22
CA LEU A 81 3.92 2.92 -4.39
C LEU A 81 3.59 3.44 -5.79
N GLY A 82 4.48 4.25 -6.37
CA GLY A 82 4.39 4.71 -7.74
C GLY A 82 4.48 3.57 -8.75
N LEU A 83 5.44 2.64 -8.57
CA LEU A 83 5.57 1.45 -9.41
C LEU A 83 4.31 0.59 -9.35
N TYR A 84 3.75 0.39 -8.16
CA TYR A 84 2.46 -0.28 -8.00
C TYR A 84 1.32 0.48 -8.70
N GLY A 85 1.27 1.80 -8.56
CA GLY A 85 0.28 2.66 -9.22
C GLY A 85 0.32 2.56 -10.74
N VAL A 86 1.53 2.62 -11.32
CA VAL A 86 1.76 2.47 -12.77
C VAL A 86 1.41 1.06 -13.23
N GLY A 87 1.81 0.03 -12.47
CA GLY A 87 1.44 -1.36 -12.76
C GLY A 87 -0.08 -1.55 -12.79
N MET A 88 -0.80 -0.96 -11.82
CA MET A 88 -2.26 -1.01 -11.79
C MET A 88 -2.88 -0.22 -12.96
N ALA A 89 -2.43 1.00 -13.21
CA ALA A 89 -2.95 1.84 -14.29
C ALA A 89 -2.73 1.20 -15.68
N THR A 90 -1.55 0.64 -15.94
CA THR A 90 -1.25 -0.05 -17.20
C THR A 90 -2.13 -1.28 -17.41
N ASN A 91 -2.39 -2.06 -16.37
CA ASN A 91 -3.30 -3.21 -16.46
C ASN A 91 -4.76 -2.79 -16.70
N LEU A 92 -5.17 -1.69 -16.09
CA LEU A 92 -6.52 -1.14 -16.25
C LEU A 92 -6.75 -0.56 -17.66
N VAL A 93 -5.74 0.15 -18.21
CA VAL A 93 -5.77 0.68 -19.59
C VAL A 93 -5.72 -0.44 -20.63
N ARG A 94 -5.05 -1.56 -20.33
CA ARG A 94 -5.01 -2.75 -21.21
C ARG A 94 -6.30 -3.57 -21.20
N ALA A 95 -7.35 -3.11 -20.50
CA ALA A 95 -8.66 -3.76 -20.40
C ALA A 95 -8.60 -5.25 -19.99
N ARG A 96 -7.52 -5.68 -19.31
CA ARG A 96 -7.46 -6.98 -18.63
C ARG A 96 -8.13 -6.85 -17.27
N SER A 97 -9.42 -6.50 -17.30
CA SER A 97 -10.28 -6.41 -16.12
C SER A 97 -10.81 -7.77 -15.67
N TYR A 98 -10.50 -8.85 -16.40
CA TYR A 98 -10.84 -10.22 -16.05
C TYR A 98 -9.63 -11.14 -16.25
N ILE A 99 -9.19 -11.81 -15.19
CA ILE A 99 -8.19 -12.88 -15.26
C ILE A 99 -8.88 -14.14 -14.77
N ASP A 100 -9.37 -14.89 -15.74
CA ASP A 100 -10.14 -16.11 -15.55
C ASP A 100 -9.24 -17.23 -15.01
N CYS A 101 -9.61 -17.74 -13.84
CA CYS A 101 -8.92 -18.86 -13.18
C CYS A 101 -9.94 -19.93 -12.76
N GLY A 102 -10.94 -20.23 -13.59
CA GLY A 102 -11.55 -21.57 -13.75
C GLY A 102 -11.99 -22.40 -12.52
N CYS A 103 -11.94 -21.91 -11.29
CA CYS A 103 -12.17 -22.70 -10.08
C CYS A 103 -12.38 -21.80 -8.82
N GLY A 104 -13.41 -20.95 -8.83
CA GLY A 104 -14.09 -20.53 -7.59
C GLY A 104 -13.58 -19.29 -6.83
N LYS A 105 -14.49 -18.30 -6.77
CA LYS A 105 -14.66 -17.20 -5.79
C LYS A 105 -13.90 -15.89 -6.04
N ALA A 106 -14.37 -15.20 -7.09
CA ALA A 106 -14.37 -13.76 -7.33
C ALA A 106 -13.02 -13.07 -7.55
N GLU A 107 -12.78 -12.74 -8.82
CA GLU A 107 -11.75 -11.80 -9.27
C GLU A 107 -11.98 -10.42 -8.62
N GLN A 108 -10.96 -9.87 -7.97
CA GLN A 108 -11.03 -8.50 -7.47
C GLN A 108 -10.82 -7.53 -8.64
N PRO A 109 -11.82 -6.72 -9.01
CA PRO A 109 -11.66 -5.76 -10.08
C PRO A 109 -10.64 -4.70 -9.65
N LEU A 110 -9.57 -4.58 -10.42
CA LEU A 110 -8.64 -3.47 -10.30
C LEU A 110 -9.43 -2.18 -10.60
N SER A 111 -9.46 -1.24 -9.65
CA SER A 111 -10.25 -0.02 -9.76
C SER A 111 -9.34 1.21 -9.81
N TRP A 112 -9.77 2.25 -10.53
CA TRP A 112 -9.08 3.54 -10.55
C TRP A 112 -8.96 4.16 -9.15
N ALA A 113 -9.86 3.82 -8.22
CA ALA A 113 -9.80 4.24 -6.83
C ALA A 113 -8.50 3.79 -6.13
N LEU A 114 -7.98 2.60 -6.45
CA LEU A 114 -6.70 2.11 -5.91
C LEU A 114 -5.51 2.92 -6.44
N VAL A 115 -5.55 3.32 -7.71
CA VAL A 115 -4.51 4.15 -8.33
C VAL A 115 -4.47 5.53 -7.68
N VAL A 116 -5.63 6.17 -7.52
CA VAL A 116 -5.74 7.47 -6.84
C VAL A 116 -5.26 7.39 -5.39
N ARG A 117 -5.65 6.32 -4.67
CA ARG A 117 -5.19 6.10 -3.29
C ARG A 117 -3.66 6.01 -3.20
N ASN A 118 -3.02 5.25 -4.09
CA ASN A 118 -1.57 5.16 -4.11
C ASN A 118 -0.92 6.50 -4.47
N ALA A 119 -1.49 7.27 -5.40
CA ALA A 119 -1.00 8.61 -5.70
C ALA A 119 -1.07 9.55 -4.49
N LEU A 120 -2.15 9.50 -3.71
CA LEU A 120 -2.27 10.26 -2.46
C LEU A 120 -1.21 9.83 -1.43
N TYR A 121 -0.92 8.54 -1.30
CA TYR A 121 0.16 8.07 -0.44
C TYR A 121 1.54 8.50 -0.93
N VAL A 122 1.79 8.54 -2.25
CA VAL A 122 3.04 9.09 -2.79
C VAL A 122 3.22 10.55 -2.36
N VAL A 123 2.18 11.37 -2.49
CA VAL A 123 2.22 12.78 -2.06
C VAL A 123 2.45 12.88 -0.55
N ALA A 124 1.75 12.07 0.26
CA ALA A 124 1.91 12.06 1.71
C ALA A 124 3.32 11.63 2.15
N ALA A 125 3.93 10.64 1.50
CA ALA A 125 5.29 10.22 1.79
C ALA A 125 6.29 11.35 1.52
N LEU A 126 6.16 12.02 0.36
CA LEU A 126 7.05 13.12 -0.03
C LEU A 126 6.85 14.39 0.82
N ALA A 127 5.66 14.59 1.41
CA ALA A 127 5.40 15.73 2.28
C ALA A 127 6.34 15.78 3.50
N VAL A 128 6.85 14.63 3.96
CA VAL A 128 7.80 14.55 5.08
C VAL A 128 9.16 15.17 4.76
N LEU A 129 9.48 15.39 3.47
CA LEU A 129 10.70 16.10 3.06
C LEU A 129 10.61 17.61 3.34
N ILE A 130 9.42 18.14 3.65
CA ILE A 130 9.25 19.54 4.02
C ILE A 130 9.78 19.72 5.46
N PRO A 131 10.74 20.65 5.69
CA PRO A 131 11.36 20.82 6.99
C PRO A 131 10.32 21.03 8.11
N ALA A 132 10.50 20.31 9.21
CA ALA A 132 9.60 20.38 10.36
C ALA A 132 9.86 21.65 11.18
N ASN A 133 8.80 22.21 11.76
CA ASN A 133 8.94 23.29 12.73
C ASN A 133 9.38 22.71 14.07
N GLU A 134 10.21 23.44 14.81
CA GLU A 134 10.61 23.07 16.16
C GLU A 134 9.47 23.35 17.15
N ARG A 135 8.49 22.45 17.19
CA ARG A 135 7.39 22.45 18.16
C ARG A 135 7.51 21.23 19.06
N ALA A 136 7.48 21.42 20.38
CA ALA A 136 7.44 20.31 21.32
C ALA A 136 6.08 19.57 21.23
N LEU A 137 6.12 18.24 21.16
CA LEU A 137 4.91 17.43 21.22
C LEU A 137 4.38 17.37 22.66
N GLY A 138 3.13 17.77 22.82
CA GLY A 138 2.39 17.58 24.06
C GLY A 138 1.73 16.21 24.15
N TRP A 139 1.16 15.94 25.32
CA TRP A 139 0.39 14.76 25.67
C TRP A 139 -0.95 14.72 24.92
N PHE A 140 -1.55 15.88 24.64
CA PHE A 140 -2.70 16.00 23.73
C PHE A 140 -2.35 15.62 22.28
N ASP A 141 -1.15 15.98 21.79
CA ASP A 141 -0.69 15.61 20.46
C ASP A 141 -0.57 14.08 20.31
N MET A 142 -0.15 13.37 21.36
CA MET A 142 -0.09 11.90 21.36
C MET A 142 -1.48 11.25 21.26
N GLY A 143 -2.47 11.80 21.97
CA GLY A 143 -3.86 11.35 21.88
C GLY A 143 -4.43 11.57 20.47
N LEU A 144 -4.19 12.73 19.89
CA LEU A 144 -4.61 13.06 18.53
C LEU A 144 -3.92 12.18 17.48
N ALA A 145 -2.62 11.90 17.65
CA ALA A 145 -1.89 10.99 16.78
C ALA A 145 -2.49 9.58 16.79
N THR A 146 -2.77 9.05 17.99
CA THR A 146 -3.35 7.71 18.16
C THR A 146 -4.71 7.62 17.50
N PHE A 147 -5.57 8.63 17.71
CA PHE A 147 -6.88 8.70 17.09
C PHE A 147 -6.80 8.78 15.55
N ALA A 148 -5.90 9.62 15.02
CA ALA A 148 -5.67 9.74 13.58
C ALA A 148 -5.20 8.40 12.97
N LEU A 149 -4.28 7.69 13.62
CA LEU A 149 -3.80 6.38 13.17
C LEU A 149 -4.91 5.34 13.15
N LEU A 150 -5.76 5.30 14.19
CA LEU A 150 -6.92 4.40 14.22
C LEU A 150 -7.87 4.65 13.05
N ILE A 151 -8.16 5.93 12.75
CA ILE A 151 -9.00 6.30 11.61
C ILE A 151 -8.37 5.83 10.30
N LEU A 152 -7.07 6.07 10.10
CA LEU A 152 -6.37 5.66 8.87
C LEU A 152 -6.42 4.14 8.66
N VAL A 153 -6.19 3.37 9.72
CA VAL A 153 -6.28 1.90 9.68
C VAL A 153 -7.71 1.44 9.37
N LEU A 154 -8.71 2.02 10.03
CA LEU A 154 -10.11 1.68 9.77
C LEU A 154 -10.53 2.04 8.34
N MET A 155 -10.05 3.17 7.82
CA MET A 155 -10.31 3.59 6.45
C MET A 155 -9.66 2.63 5.43
N GLU A 156 -8.44 2.16 5.71
CA GLU A 156 -7.79 1.13 4.88
C GLU A 156 -8.59 -0.19 4.88
N ARG A 157 -9.03 -0.64 6.06
CA ARG A 157 -9.81 -1.89 6.19
C ARG A 157 -11.18 -1.80 5.52
N THR A 158 -11.87 -0.67 5.70
CA THR A 158 -13.19 -0.45 5.10
C THR A 158 -13.10 -0.32 3.59
N THR A 159 -12.10 0.38 3.04
CA THR A 159 -11.90 0.43 1.58
C THR A 159 -11.65 -0.94 0.99
N MET A 160 -10.83 -1.78 1.63
CA MET A 160 -10.63 -3.17 1.21
C MET A 160 -11.91 -4.01 1.30
N ALA A 161 -12.68 -3.86 2.39
CA ALA A 161 -13.94 -4.58 2.57
C ALA A 161 -15.03 -4.15 1.57
N LEU A 162 -15.13 -2.85 1.28
CA LEU A 162 -16.06 -2.31 0.29
C LEU A 162 -15.72 -2.81 -1.12
N LEU A 163 -14.45 -2.78 -1.51
CA LEU A 163 -14.01 -3.31 -2.80
C LEU A 163 -14.32 -4.81 -2.94
N ALA A 164 -14.10 -5.59 -1.88
CA ALA A 164 -14.43 -7.01 -1.85
C ALA A 164 -15.95 -7.29 -1.90
N ASN A 165 -16.77 -6.42 -1.31
CA ASN A 165 -18.22 -6.55 -1.35
C ASN A 165 -18.79 -6.16 -2.72
N MET A 166 -18.30 -5.08 -3.33
CA MET A 166 -18.73 -4.65 -4.67
C MET A 166 -18.46 -5.74 -5.71
N SER A 167 -17.29 -6.39 -5.65
CA SER A 167 -16.97 -7.49 -6.58
C SER A 167 -17.91 -8.69 -6.42
N GLN A 168 -18.27 -9.04 -5.19
CA GLN A 168 -19.25 -10.11 -4.94
C GLN A 168 -20.60 -9.74 -5.54
N THR A 169 -21.14 -8.54 -5.26
CA THR A 169 -22.45 -8.13 -5.78
C THR A 169 -22.53 -8.07 -7.30
N ALA A 170 -21.44 -7.74 -7.98
CA ALA A 170 -21.37 -7.76 -9.44
C ALA A 170 -21.50 -9.19 -10.00
N ALA A 171 -20.93 -10.18 -9.32
CA ALA A 171 -21.03 -11.59 -9.70
C ALA A 171 -22.43 -12.20 -9.52
N TRP A 172 -23.30 -11.61 -8.67
CA TRP A 172 -24.69 -12.07 -8.51
C TRP A 172 -25.65 -11.57 -9.59
N ARG A 173 -25.25 -10.56 -10.38
CA ARG A 173 -26.10 -9.92 -11.40
C ARG A 173 -25.94 -10.50 -12.81
N THR A 174 -25.04 -11.46 -12.97
CA THR A 174 -24.77 -12.21 -14.21
C THR A 174 -25.17 -13.66 -14.04
#